data_AF-A0A6B9FNR7-F1
#
_entry.id   AF-A0A6B9FNR7-F1
#
_cell.length_a   1.000
_cell.length_b   1.000
_cell.length_c   1.000
_cell.angle_alpha   90.00
_cell.angle_beta   90.00
_cell.angle_gamma   90.00
#
_symmetry.space_group_name_H-M   'P 1'
#
loop_
_entity.id
_entity.type
_entity.pdbx_description
1 polymer ?
#
loop_
_entity_poly.entity_id
_entity_poly.type
_entity_poly.pdbx_seq_one_letter_code
_entity_poly.pdbx_strand_id
1 'polypeptide(L)' 'MTADALFALIRRTKGLVGKKRQRASNHPLVQDALAALRAQGTKVVPYGDDFQHWQLGDFLMTDADLVHFAVSRGIIADR' A
#
# COMPACT_ATOMS: atom_id res chain seq x y z
N MET A 1 -35.49 25.34 6.07
CA MET A 1 -34.24 24.61 5.75
C MET A 1 -34.62 23.37 4.97
N THR A 2 -34.39 23.35 3.66
CA THR A 2 -34.76 22.27 2.75
C THR A 2 -33.77 21.10 2.85
N ALA A 3 -34.25 19.86 2.66
CA ALA A 3 -33.46 18.64 2.78
C ALA A 3 -32.18 18.64 1.91
N ASP A 4 -32.19 19.37 0.80
CA ASP A 4 -31.03 19.59 -0.07
C ASP A 4 -29.82 20.22 0.65
N ALA A 5 -30.05 21.18 1.54
CA ALA A 5 -28.97 21.84 2.27
C ALA A 5 -28.30 20.91 3.30
N LEU A 6 -29.06 19.97 3.87
CA LEU A 6 -28.56 18.98 4.81
C LEU A 6 -27.70 17.93 4.08
N PHE A 7 -28.13 17.46 2.91
CA PHE A 7 -27.33 16.54 2.08
C PHE A 7 -26.05 17.20 1.55
N ALA A 8 -26.09 18.49 1.20
CA ALA A 8 -24.90 19.24 0.81
C ALA A 8 -23.90 19.39 1.97
N LEU A 9 -24.38 19.58 3.21
CA LEU A 9 -23.54 19.67 4.41
C LEU A 9 -22.91 18.31 4.78
N ILE A 10 -23.66 17.22 4.65
CA ILE A 10 -23.16 15.85 4.86
C ILE A 10 -22.11 15.48 3.80
N ARG A 11 -22.31 15.86 2.54
CA ARG A 11 -21.33 15.59 1.47
C ARG A 11 -20.04 16.42 1.66
N ARG A 12 -20.14 17.62 2.25
CA ARG A 12 -18.98 18.50 2.54
C ARG A 12 -18.10 17.99 3.68
N THR A 13 -18.66 17.31 4.68
CA THR A 13 -17.88 16.73 5.80
C THR A 13 -17.18 15.43 5.42
N LYS A 14 -17.74 14.65 4.47
CA LYS A 14 -17.07 13.43 3.96
C LYS A 14 -15.93 13.70 2.98
N GLY A 15 -15.80 14.92 2.45
CA GLY A 15 -14.68 15.33 1.58
C GLY A 15 -13.40 15.71 2.34
N LEU A 16 -13.45 15.85 3.67
CA LEU A 16 -12.32 16.29 4.50
C LEU A 16 -11.54 15.15 5.15
N VAL A 17 -11.91 13.90 4.93
CA VAL A 17 -10.92 12.84 4.98
C VAL A 17 -10.23 12.90 3.64
N GLY A 18 -9.29 13.84 3.51
CA GLY A 18 -8.19 13.63 2.60
C GLY A 18 -7.64 12.27 2.97
N LYS A 19 -8.07 11.23 2.24
CA LYS A 19 -7.32 9.99 2.13
C LYS A 19 -5.99 10.53 1.65
N LYS A 20 -5.05 10.76 2.57
CA LYS A 20 -3.65 10.67 2.24
C LYS A 20 -3.64 9.39 1.44
N ARG A 21 -3.49 9.49 0.11
CA ARG A 21 -2.99 8.38 -0.68
C ARG A 21 -1.64 8.17 -0.03
N GLN A 22 -1.65 7.42 1.07
CA GLN A 22 -0.50 7.13 1.90
C GLN A 22 0.39 6.42 0.91
N ARG A 23 1.38 7.17 0.42
CA ARG A 23 2.20 6.73 -0.68
C ARG A 23 3.00 5.58 -0.10
N ALA A 24 2.51 4.36 -0.33
CA ALA A 24 3.34 3.17 -0.30
C ALA A 24 4.68 3.54 -0.93
N SER A 25 5.77 3.08 -0.32
CA SER A 25 7.15 3.27 -0.78
C SER A 25 7.23 3.77 -2.24
N ASN A 26 7.68 5.02 -2.43
CA ASN A 26 7.84 5.58 -3.78
C ASN A 26 9.02 4.94 -4.51
N HIS A 27 9.70 3.96 -3.90
CA HIS A 27 10.84 3.31 -4.51
C HIS A 27 10.36 2.37 -5.62
N PRO A 28 10.80 2.56 -6.88
CA PRO A 28 10.32 1.78 -8.01
C PRO A 28 10.54 0.27 -7.82
N LEU A 29 11.69 -0.13 -7.25
CA LEU A 29 11.96 -1.55 -6.97
C LEU A 29 10.97 -2.19 -5.99
N VAL A 30 10.50 -1.43 -4.99
CA VAL A 30 9.53 -1.95 -4.01
C VAL A 30 8.17 -2.13 -4.67
N GLN A 31 7.78 -1.21 -5.56
CA GLN A 31 6.54 -1.35 -6.33
C GLN A 31 6.59 -2.52 -7.31
N ASP A 32 7.72 -2.73 -7.99
CA ASP A 32 7.92 -3.88 -8.88
C ASP A 32 7.87 -5.20 -8.10
N ALA A 33 8.56 -5.28 -6.95
CA ALA A 33 8.50 -6.43 -6.06
C ALA A 33 7.06 -6.72 -5.59
N LEU A 34 6.33 -5.69 -5.16
CA LEU A 34 4.93 -5.82 -4.73
C LEU A 34 4.02 -6.30 -5.85
N ALA A 35 4.14 -5.71 -7.04
CA ALA A 35 3.35 -6.06 -8.20
C ALA A 35 3.59 -7.52 -8.58
N ALA A 36 4.84 -7.94 -8.63
CA ALA A 36 5.21 -9.29 -9.02
C ALA A 36 4.82 -10.35 -7.97
N LEU A 37 5.00 -10.06 -6.68
CA LEU A 37 4.51 -10.91 -5.59
C LEU A 37 2.98 -11.06 -5.64
N ARG A 38 2.24 -9.96 -5.84
CA ARG A 38 0.78 -9.99 -5.96
C ARG A 38 0.32 -10.74 -7.21
N ALA A 39 1.03 -10.63 -8.32
CA ALA A 39 0.75 -11.38 -9.54
C ALA A 39 0.87 -12.90 -9.34
N GLN A 40 1.74 -13.34 -8.43
CA GLN A 40 1.83 -14.75 -8.00
C GLN A 40 0.76 -15.16 -6.97
N GLY A 41 -0.16 -14.26 -6.62
CA GLY A 41 -1.18 -14.52 -5.59
C GLY A 41 -0.66 -14.36 -4.16
N THR A 42 0.56 -13.81 -3.99
CA THR A 42 1.12 -13.58 -2.67
C THR A 42 0.48 -12.35 -2.03
N LYS A 43 -0.12 -12.54 -0.85
CA LYS A 43 -0.78 -11.45 -0.12
C LYS A 43 0.24 -10.64 0.67
N VAL A 44 0.62 -9.50 0.12
CA VAL A 44 1.47 -8.50 0.79
C VAL A 44 0.64 -7.27 1.13
N VAL A 45 0.56 -6.94 2.41
CA VAL A 45 -0.17 -5.77 2.92
C VAL A 45 0.79 -4.81 3.63
N PRO A 46 0.60 -3.49 3.50
CA PRO A 46 1.39 -2.54 4.27
C PRO A 46 1.11 -2.68 5.77
N TYR A 47 2.14 -2.51 6.59
CA TYR A 47 2.07 -2.57 8.04
C TYR A 47 2.75 -1.34 8.68
N GLY A 48 2.20 -0.87 9.79
CA GLY A 48 2.69 0.29 10.52
C GLY A 48 2.28 1.65 9.93
N ASP A 49 2.50 2.70 10.72
CA ASP A 49 2.03 4.06 10.40
C ASP A 49 2.81 4.72 9.25
N ASP A 50 4.07 4.30 9.04
CA ASP A 50 4.98 4.87 8.04
C ASP A 50 5.03 4.11 6.72
N PHE A 51 4.31 2.99 6.57
CA PHE A 51 4.30 2.18 5.34
C PHE A 51 5.69 1.70 4.87
N GLN A 52 6.67 1.68 5.77
CA GLN A 52 8.02 1.15 5.53
C GLN A 52 8.13 -0.35 5.80
N HIS A 53 7.05 -0.94 6.34
CA HIS A 53 6.97 -2.35 6.64
C HIS A 53 5.84 -3.00 5.85
N TRP A 54 6.06 -4.26 5.51
CA TRP A 54 5.18 -5.12 4.74
C TRP A 54 4.93 -6.38 5.53
N GLN A 55 3.67 -6.76 5.61
CA GLN A 55 3.26 -8.02 6.20
C GLN A 55 2.98 -9.04 5.11
N LEU A 56 3.62 -10.19 5.27
CA LEU A 56 3.50 -11.38 4.43
C LEU A 56 3.08 -12.55 5.32
N GLY A 57 1.77 -12.82 5.39
CA GLY A 57 1.24 -13.76 6.38
C GLY A 57 1.55 -13.29 7.79
N ASP A 58 2.37 -14.03 8.52
CA ASP A 58 2.80 -13.70 9.89
C ASP A 58 4.17 -12.99 9.94
N PHE A 59 4.84 -12.81 8.80
CA PHE A 59 6.14 -12.16 8.73
C PHE A 59 6.00 -10.65 8.49
N LEU A 60 6.80 -9.87 9.21
CA LEU A 60 6.99 -8.44 8.99
C LEU A 60 8.34 -8.22 8.32
N MET A 61 8.34 -7.44 7.25
CA MET A 61 9.47 -7.23 6.36
C MET A 61 9.64 -5.74 6.12
N THR A 62 10.87 -5.25 6.00
CA THR A 62 11.11 -3.89 5.51
C THR A 62 10.99 -3.83 3.97
N ASP A 63 11.02 -2.63 3.39
CA ASP A 63 11.14 -2.44 1.94
C ASP A 63 12.31 -3.23 1.33
N ALA A 64 13.48 -3.21 1.98
CA ALA A 64 14.67 -3.92 1.51
C ALA A 64 14.49 -5.44 1.57
N ASP A 65 13.92 -5.94 2.67
CA ASP A 65 13.63 -7.37 2.82
C ASP A 65 12.61 -7.86 1.79
N LEU A 66 11.62 -7.04 1.46
CA LEU A 66 10.61 -7.37 0.44
C LEU A 66 11.26 -7.52 -0.95
N VAL A 67 12.15 -6.59 -1.31
CA VAL A 67 12.90 -6.63 -2.57
C VAL A 67 13.82 -7.85 -2.60
N HIS A 68 14.61 -8.07 -1.53
CA HIS A 68 15.48 -9.24 -1.42
C HIS A 68 14.69 -10.56 -1.49
N PHE A 69 13.52 -10.62 -0.87
CA PHE A 69 12.64 -11.78 -0.94
C PHE A 69 12.17 -12.03 -2.38
N ALA A 70 11.73 -10.99 -3.08
CA ALA A 70 11.31 -11.11 -4.48
C ALA A 70 12.46 -11.53 -5.41
N VAL A 71 13.68 -11.01 -5.20
CA VAL A 71 14.90 -11.44 -5.92
C VAL A 71 15.24 -12.90 -5.61
N SER A 72 15.27 -13.27 -4.33
CA SER A 72 15.58 -14.64 -3.88
C SER A 72 14.60 -15.68 -4.41
N ARG A 73 13.34 -15.29 -4.64
CA ARG A 73 12.31 -16.13 -5.25
C ARG A 73 12.39 -16.15 -6.78
N GLY A 74 13.33 -15.43 -7.39
CA GLY A 74 13.50 -15.32 -8.84
C GLY A 74 12.36 -14.58 -9.52
N ILE A 75 11.60 -13.77 -8.77
CA ILE A 75 10.39 -13.08 -9.25
C ILE A 75 10.78 -11.79 -9.97
N ILE A 76 11.77 -11.08 -9.42
CA ILE A 76 12.39 -9.91 -10.03
C ILE A 76 13.89 -10.19 -10.21
N ALA A 77 14.51 -9.58 -11.22
CA ALA A 77 15.95 -9.71 -11.44
C ALA A 77 16.71 -8.86 -10.43
N ASP A 78 17.86 -9.38 -9.98
CA ASP A 78 18.87 -8.60 -9.25
C ASP A 78 19.42 -7.55 -10.23
N ARG A 79 19.10 -6.28 -9.99
CA ARG A 79 19.41 -5.14 -10.87
C ARG A 79 20.20 -4.09 -10.14
#